data_AF-A0A4R9J6G2-F1
#
_entry.id   AF-A0A4R9J6G2-F1
#
_cell.length_a   1.000
_cell.length_b   1.000
_cell.length_c   1.000
_cell.angle_alpha   90.00
_cell.angle_beta   90.00
_cell.angle_gamma   90.00
#
_symmetry.space_group_name_H-M   'P 1'
#
loop_
_entity.id
_entity.type
_entity.pdbx_description
1 polymer ?
#
loop_
_entity_poly.entity_id
_entity_poly.type
_entity_poly.pdbx_seq_one_letter_code
_entity_poly.pdbx_strand_id
1 'polypeptide(L)'
;MKQNDLIKEAVRFSEGMKKLGYSPQDIIDITGASLSTVRRWKVGELSIPDPELILLLISTGLSIDYVRTGEGGHEASEEEFLRVFQRLLQLGFDKSLLLSNLQLNRIDHKANLMEFADQELIIQVANSLINNPESKILRSLFSIVSLLPAKDQKALLKEAIRIEDELFEKLKKSK
;
A
#
# COMPACT_ATOMS: atom_id res chain seq x y z
N MET A 1 11.06 11.51 9.97
CA MET A 1 11.05 12.70 9.07
C MET A 1 10.24 13.81 9.72
N LYS A 2 10.65 15.07 9.60
CA LYS A 2 9.83 16.19 10.08
C LYS A 2 8.69 16.43 9.09
N GLN A 3 7.55 16.97 9.54
CA GLN A 3 6.37 17.22 8.69
C GLN A 3 6.69 18.05 7.43
N ASN A 4 7.60 19.01 7.55
CA ASN A 4 8.05 19.83 6.41
C ASN A 4 8.81 19.04 5.35
N ASP A 5 9.48 17.95 5.72
CA ASP A 5 10.23 17.11 4.77
C ASP A 5 9.26 16.25 3.95
N LEU A 6 8.19 15.75 4.57
CA LEU A 6 7.13 15.00 3.90
C LEU A 6 6.39 15.86 2.86
N ILE A 7 6.11 17.11 3.19
CA ILE A 7 5.46 18.04 2.25
C ILE A 7 6.37 18.32 1.05
N LYS A 8 7.67 18.51 1.26
CA LYS A 8 8.64 18.69 0.16
C LYS A 8 8.74 17.45 -0.71
N GLU A 9 8.81 16.26 -0.12
CA GLU A 9 8.77 14.99 -0.83
C GLU A 9 7.50 14.89 -1.70
N ALA A 10 6.34 15.21 -1.13
CA ALA A 10 5.05 15.15 -1.81
C ALA A 10 4.93 16.10 -3.01
N VAL A 11 5.48 17.31 -2.87
CA VAL A 11 5.55 18.30 -3.97
C VAL A 11 6.43 17.75 -5.10
N ARG A 12 7.64 17.27 -4.78
CA ARG A 12 8.57 16.71 -5.78
C ARG A 12 7.98 15.49 -6.47
N PHE A 13 7.37 14.59 -5.71
CA PHE A 13 6.65 13.44 -6.27
C PHE A 13 5.55 13.85 -7.25
N SER A 14 4.69 14.79 -6.83
CA SER A 14 3.57 15.24 -7.65
C SER A 14 4.03 15.97 -8.91
N GLU A 15 5.08 16.77 -8.82
CA GLU A 15 5.68 17.46 -9.96
C GLU A 15 6.38 16.49 -10.91
N GLY A 16 7.16 15.54 -10.38
CA GLY A 16 7.89 14.54 -11.18
C GLY A 16 6.93 13.69 -12.01
N MET A 17 5.91 13.11 -11.39
CA MET A 17 4.90 12.31 -12.11
C MET A 17 4.15 13.12 -13.17
N LYS A 18 3.84 14.39 -12.87
CA LYS A 18 3.18 15.29 -13.82
C LYS A 18 4.08 15.59 -15.03
N LYS A 19 5.37 15.85 -14.82
CA LYS A 19 6.33 16.14 -15.91
C LYS A 19 6.59 14.93 -16.79
N LEU A 20 6.59 13.74 -16.19
CA LEU A 20 6.66 12.46 -16.91
C LEU A 20 5.35 12.10 -17.64
N GLY A 21 4.28 12.88 -17.48
CA GLY A 21 3.01 12.67 -18.19
C GLY A 21 2.07 11.65 -17.56
N TYR A 22 2.31 11.23 -16.31
CA TYR A 22 1.49 10.23 -15.63
C TYR A 22 0.40 10.87 -14.75
N SER A 23 -0.79 10.28 -14.82
CA SER A 23 -1.94 10.65 -14.02
C SER A 23 -1.91 9.97 -12.64
N PRO A 24 -2.74 10.44 -11.68
CA PRO A 24 -2.92 9.73 -10.41
C PRO A 24 -3.43 8.29 -10.57
N GLN A 25 -4.15 7.98 -11.65
CA GLN A 25 -4.64 6.63 -11.91
C GLN A 25 -3.50 5.72 -12.31
N ASP A 26 -2.57 6.19 -13.13
CA ASP A 26 -1.39 5.39 -13.54
C ASP A 26 -0.53 5.03 -12.34
N ILE A 27 -0.38 5.94 -11.37
CA ILE A 27 0.34 5.67 -10.10
C ILE A 27 -0.34 4.53 -9.33
N ILE A 28 -1.66 4.53 -9.26
CA ILE A 28 -2.45 3.48 -8.60
C ILE A 28 -2.23 2.15 -9.32
N ASP A 29 -2.30 2.15 -10.65
CA ASP A 29 -2.20 0.95 -11.46
C ASP A 29 -0.79 0.33 -11.39
N ILE A 30 0.26 1.17 -11.38
CA ILE A 30 1.67 0.73 -11.27
C ILE A 30 1.98 0.21 -9.86
N THR A 31 1.54 0.91 -8.81
CA THR A 31 1.93 0.59 -7.43
C THR A 31 0.98 -0.38 -6.73
N GLY A 32 -0.23 -0.56 -7.27
CA GLY A 32 -1.33 -1.25 -6.62
C GLY A 32 -1.80 -0.57 -5.33
N ALA A 33 -1.44 0.69 -5.10
CA ALA A 33 -1.84 1.44 -3.91
C ALA A 33 -3.27 1.96 -4.05
N SER A 34 -3.99 2.07 -2.92
CA SER A 34 -5.34 2.64 -2.95
C SER A 34 -5.31 4.14 -3.30
N LEU A 35 -6.42 4.66 -3.84
CA LEU A 35 -6.57 6.10 -4.13
C LEU A 35 -6.32 6.98 -2.90
N SER A 36 -6.73 6.54 -1.70
CA SER A 36 -6.50 7.30 -0.46
C SER A 36 -5.01 7.33 -0.11
N THR A 37 -4.30 6.21 -0.25
CA THR A 37 -2.84 6.13 -0.04
C THR A 37 -2.10 7.09 -0.97
N VAL A 38 -2.41 7.06 -2.27
CA VAL A 38 -1.78 7.96 -3.25
C VAL A 38 -2.08 9.42 -2.94
N ARG A 39 -3.31 9.76 -2.51
CA ARG A 39 -3.64 11.13 -2.07
C ARG A 39 -2.78 11.56 -0.89
N ARG A 40 -2.59 10.70 0.11
CA ARG A 40 -1.77 10.99 1.30
C ARG A 40 -0.30 11.20 0.97
N TRP A 41 0.23 10.45 0.00
CA TRP A 41 1.56 10.72 -0.56
C TRP A 41 1.64 12.09 -1.21
N LYS A 42 0.66 12.46 -2.03
CA LYS A 42 0.64 13.74 -2.75
C LYS A 42 0.48 14.98 -1.87
N VAL A 43 -0.04 14.83 -0.65
CA VAL A 43 -0.20 15.96 0.30
C VAL A 43 0.84 15.96 1.42
N GLY A 44 1.76 14.99 1.45
CA GLY A 44 2.81 14.91 2.48
C GLY A 44 2.31 14.50 3.85
N GLU A 45 1.21 13.74 3.90
CA GLU A 45 0.73 13.09 5.13
C GLU A 45 1.44 11.74 5.38
N LEU A 46 1.94 11.12 4.33
CA LEU A 46 2.59 9.81 4.37
C LEU A 46 3.78 9.81 3.41
N SER A 47 4.92 9.29 3.84
CA SER A 47 6.06 9.08 2.93
C SER A 47 5.74 7.94 1.98
N ILE A 48 6.15 8.07 0.72
CA ILE A 48 6.05 6.98 -0.24
C ILE A 48 7.05 5.92 0.19
N PRO A 49 6.73 4.63 0.33
CA PRO A 49 7.74 3.65 0.72
C PRO A 49 8.70 3.34 -0.44
N ASP A 50 9.93 2.92 -0.11
CA ASP A 50 10.98 2.66 -1.10
C ASP A 50 10.59 1.64 -2.19
N PRO A 51 9.89 0.52 -1.89
CA PRO A 51 9.45 -0.41 -2.92
C PRO A 51 8.55 0.24 -3.99
N GLU A 52 7.64 1.11 -3.57
CA GLU A 52 6.75 1.84 -4.47
C GLU A 52 7.51 2.87 -5.31
N LEU A 53 8.53 3.54 -4.73
CA LEU A 53 9.41 4.41 -5.51
C LEU A 53 10.27 3.63 -6.51
N ILE A 54 10.74 2.43 -6.16
CA ILE A 54 11.47 1.55 -7.09
C ILE A 54 10.57 1.12 -8.24
N LEU A 55 9.31 0.75 -7.96
CA LEU A 55 8.33 0.41 -8.99
C LEU A 55 8.09 1.58 -9.96
N LEU A 56 7.90 2.78 -9.40
CA LEU A 56 7.69 3.99 -10.17
C LEU A 56 8.94 4.33 -11.00
N LEU A 57 10.14 4.24 -10.43
CA LEU A 57 11.38 4.41 -11.19
C LEU A 57 11.44 3.47 -12.39
N ILE A 58 11.20 2.17 -12.18
CA ILE A 58 11.29 1.17 -13.25
C ILE A 58 10.21 1.38 -14.33
N SER A 59 9.01 1.77 -13.92
CA SER A 59 7.85 1.84 -14.80
C SER A 59 7.70 3.19 -15.52
N THR A 60 8.12 4.28 -14.87
CA THR A 60 7.89 5.65 -15.34
C THR A 60 9.17 6.45 -15.54
N GLY A 61 10.31 5.97 -15.03
CA GLY A 61 11.56 6.72 -15.02
C GLY A 61 11.66 7.77 -13.91
N LEU A 62 10.76 7.77 -12.92
CA LEU A 62 10.82 8.71 -11.81
C LEU A 62 12.07 8.51 -10.94
N SER A 63 12.90 9.55 -10.80
CA SER A 63 14.06 9.52 -9.90
C SER A 63 13.65 9.44 -8.43
N ILE A 64 14.19 8.46 -7.71
CA ILE A 64 14.03 8.29 -6.26
C ILE A 64 14.82 9.39 -5.55
N ASP A 65 16.03 9.67 -6.00
CA ASP A 65 16.90 10.70 -5.43
C ASP A 65 16.21 12.07 -5.49
N TYR A 66 15.64 12.44 -6.64
CA TYR A 66 14.86 13.67 -6.76
C TYR A 66 13.68 13.73 -5.78
N VAL A 67 12.92 12.66 -5.62
CA VAL A 67 11.77 12.65 -4.71
C VAL A 67 12.21 12.81 -3.25
N ARG A 68 13.24 12.05 -2.84
CA ARG A 68 13.74 11.99 -1.46
C ARG A 68 14.54 13.20 -1.04
N THR A 69 15.53 13.58 -1.83
CA THR A 69 16.51 14.61 -1.48
C THR A 69 16.25 15.91 -2.23
N GLY A 70 15.69 15.84 -3.44
CA GLY A 70 15.53 16.99 -4.34
C GLY A 70 16.77 17.28 -5.15
N GLU A 71 17.74 16.39 -5.12
CA GLU A 71 18.94 16.46 -5.94
C GLU A 71 18.69 15.80 -7.30
N GLY A 72 19.35 16.29 -8.34
CA GLY A 72 19.21 15.76 -9.70
C GLY A 72 17.92 16.18 -10.42
N GLY A 73 17.64 15.47 -11.52
CA GLY A 73 16.45 15.66 -12.35
C GLY A 73 15.30 14.75 -11.91
N HIS A 74 14.08 15.08 -12.32
CA HIS A 74 12.90 14.26 -12.05
C HIS A 74 12.91 12.91 -12.81
N GLU A 75 13.66 12.83 -13.90
CA GLU A 75 13.96 11.58 -14.61
C GLU A 75 15.20 10.94 -13.98
N ALA A 76 15.13 9.64 -13.71
CA ALA A 76 16.21 8.85 -13.14
C ALA A 76 17.38 8.75 -14.13
N SER A 77 18.60 8.91 -13.63
CA SER A 77 19.81 8.73 -14.43
C SER A 77 20.09 7.24 -14.66
N GLU A 78 20.94 6.93 -15.64
CA GLU A 78 21.39 5.56 -15.89
C GLU A 78 22.07 4.95 -14.66
N GLU A 79 22.86 5.74 -13.92
CA GLU A 79 23.52 5.29 -12.69
C GLU A 79 22.51 4.95 -11.59
N GLU A 80 21.44 5.74 -11.46
CA GLU A 80 20.35 5.46 -10.52
C GLU A 80 19.62 4.16 -10.88
N PHE A 81 19.31 3.98 -12.17
CA PHE A 81 18.74 2.74 -12.70
C PHE A 81 19.64 1.53 -12.41
N LEU A 82 20.93 1.62 -12.71
CA LEU A 82 21.90 0.56 -12.47
C LEU A 82 22.02 0.23 -10.98
N ARG A 83 22.02 1.24 -10.11
CA ARG A 83 22.06 1.07 -8.65
C ARG A 83 20.83 0.35 -8.13
N VAL A 84 19.63 0.75 -8.58
CA VAL A 84 18.38 0.07 -8.22
C VAL A 84 18.37 -1.37 -8.74
N PHE A 85 18.79 -1.58 -9.98
CA PHE A 85 18.86 -2.90 -10.59
C PHE A 85 19.85 -3.83 -9.87
N GLN A 86 21.04 -3.35 -9.53
CA GLN A 86 22.02 -4.10 -8.73
C GLN A 86 21.49 -4.44 -7.34
N ARG A 87 20.79 -3.51 -6.68
CA ARG A 87 20.14 -3.75 -5.39
C ARG A 87 19.10 -4.87 -5.49
N LEU A 88 18.31 -4.88 -6.56
CA LEU A 88 17.34 -5.96 -6.81
C LEU A 88 18.03 -7.30 -7.04
N LEU A 89 19.12 -7.34 -7.82
CA LEU A 89 19.91 -8.55 -8.02
C LEU A 89 20.52 -9.10 -6.73
N GLN A 90 21.06 -8.21 -5.87
CA GLN A 90 21.68 -8.59 -4.61
C GLN A 90 20.69 -9.15 -3.58
N LEU A 91 19.41 -8.79 -3.68
CA LEU A 91 18.36 -9.34 -2.83
C LEU A 91 17.92 -10.77 -3.24
N GLY A 92 18.62 -11.42 -4.17
CA GLY A 92 18.35 -12.81 -4.57
C GLY A 92 17.09 -12.98 -5.41
N PHE A 93 16.63 -11.92 -6.09
CA PHE A 93 15.39 -11.92 -6.83
C PHE A 93 15.45 -12.79 -8.10
N ASP A 94 14.57 -13.80 -8.17
CA ASP A 94 14.34 -14.60 -9.36
C ASP A 94 13.60 -13.76 -10.41
N LYS A 95 14.22 -13.62 -11.58
CA LYS A 95 13.75 -12.81 -12.72
C LYS A 95 12.37 -13.25 -13.23
N SER A 96 11.94 -14.48 -12.95
CA SER A 96 10.61 -15.00 -13.31
C SER A 96 9.45 -14.45 -12.46
N LEU A 97 9.75 -13.91 -11.27
CA LEU A 97 8.77 -13.36 -10.32
C LEU A 97 8.52 -11.84 -10.48
N LEU A 98 9.32 -11.14 -11.28
CA LEU A 98 9.31 -9.67 -11.42
C LEU A 98 7.96 -9.13 -11.92
N LEU A 99 7.24 -9.91 -12.73
CA LEU A 99 5.93 -9.54 -13.27
C LEU A 99 4.76 -10.23 -12.57
N SER A 100 5.00 -11.32 -11.83
CA SER A 100 3.93 -12.15 -11.25
C SER A 100 3.73 -11.96 -9.75
N ASN A 101 4.71 -11.45 -8.97
CA ASN A 101 4.64 -11.59 -7.52
C ASN A 101 5.17 -10.45 -6.65
N LEU A 102 5.24 -9.23 -7.17
CA LEU A 102 5.69 -8.10 -6.36
C LEU A 102 4.72 -7.77 -5.21
N GLN A 103 3.41 -7.97 -5.43
CA GLN A 103 2.40 -7.85 -4.36
C GLN A 103 2.46 -9.00 -3.35
N LEU A 104 2.73 -10.24 -3.79
CA LEU A 104 2.88 -11.36 -2.85
C LEU A 104 4.16 -11.23 -2.02
N ASN A 105 5.27 -10.79 -2.62
CA ASN A 105 6.50 -10.49 -1.88
C ASN A 105 6.29 -9.37 -0.86
N ARG A 106 5.45 -8.37 -1.20
CA ARG A 106 5.06 -7.30 -0.27
C ARG A 106 4.23 -7.85 0.89
N ILE A 107 3.28 -8.75 0.61
CA ILE A 107 2.48 -9.42 1.65
C ILE A 107 3.38 -10.26 2.56
N ASP A 108 4.27 -11.08 1.98
CA ASP A 108 5.19 -11.94 2.72
C ASP A 108 6.12 -11.14 3.64
N HIS A 109 6.76 -10.08 3.13
CA HIS A 109 7.59 -9.20 3.96
C HIS A 109 6.81 -8.55 5.11
N LYS A 110 5.58 -8.09 4.86
CA LYS A 110 4.75 -7.44 5.89
C LYS A 110 4.24 -8.46 6.92
N ALA A 111 3.83 -9.64 6.49
CA ALA A 111 3.38 -10.71 7.37
C ALA A 111 4.49 -11.16 8.34
N ASN A 112 5.72 -11.26 7.87
CA ASN A 112 6.88 -11.62 8.70
C ASN A 112 7.20 -10.62 9.83
N LEU A 113 6.69 -9.38 9.76
CA LEU A 113 6.85 -8.38 10.82
C LEU A 113 5.72 -8.40 11.85
N MET A 114 4.69 -9.23 11.64
CA MET A 114 3.49 -9.29 12.47
C MET A 114 3.57 -10.44 13.47
N GLU A 115 2.81 -10.35 14.57
CA GLU A 115 2.65 -11.48 15.48
C GLU A 115 1.87 -12.60 14.82
N PHE A 116 2.10 -13.84 15.26
CA PHE A 116 1.46 -15.03 14.68
C PHE A 116 -0.07 -14.92 14.62
N ALA A 117 -0.70 -14.35 15.66
CA ALA A 117 -2.14 -14.14 15.69
C ALA A 117 -2.64 -13.21 14.57
N ASP A 118 -1.87 -12.18 14.22
CA ASP A 118 -2.23 -11.25 13.15
C ASP A 118 -1.92 -11.83 11.76
N GLN A 119 -0.93 -12.71 11.65
CA GLN A 119 -0.66 -13.47 10.42
C GLN A 119 -1.84 -14.39 10.08
N GLU A 120 -2.43 -15.06 11.08
CA GLU A 120 -3.64 -15.87 10.93
C GLU A 120 -4.85 -15.04 10.45
N LEU A 121 -4.98 -13.79 10.89
CA LEU A 121 -6.02 -12.89 10.38
C LEU A 121 -5.84 -12.62 8.88
N ILE A 122 -4.62 -12.41 8.40
CA ILE A 122 -4.35 -12.24 6.96
C ILE A 122 -4.78 -13.49 6.19
N ILE A 123 -4.47 -14.68 6.70
CA ILE A 123 -4.86 -15.96 6.08
C ILE A 123 -6.39 -16.09 6.03
N GLN A 124 -7.09 -15.74 7.12
CA GLN A 124 -8.55 -15.78 7.17
C GLN A 124 -9.20 -14.79 6.17
N VAL A 125 -8.65 -13.58 6.05
CA VAL A 125 -9.10 -12.60 5.05
C VAL A 125 -8.87 -13.12 3.64
N ALA A 126 -7.69 -13.68 3.35
CA ALA A 126 -7.39 -14.27 2.05
C ALA A 126 -8.35 -15.41 1.70
N ASN A 127 -8.59 -16.33 2.65
CA ASN A 127 -9.55 -17.41 2.49
C ASN A 127 -10.98 -16.90 2.24
N SER A 128 -11.40 -15.84 2.95
CA SER A 128 -12.71 -15.24 2.75
C SER A 128 -12.87 -14.63 1.34
N LEU A 129 -11.81 -13.99 0.84
CA LEU A 129 -11.77 -13.42 -0.52
C LEU A 129 -11.75 -14.51 -1.61
N ILE A 130 -11.06 -15.63 -1.37
CA ILE A 130 -11.02 -16.79 -2.28
C ILE A 130 -12.38 -17.48 -2.35
N ASN A 131 -13.03 -17.69 -1.20
CA ASN A 131 -14.29 -18.42 -1.12
C ASN A 131 -15.50 -17.58 -1.54
N ASN A 132 -15.41 -16.24 -1.49
CA ASN A 132 -16.49 -15.32 -1.90
C ASN A 132 -16.02 -14.26 -2.90
N PRO A 133 -15.57 -14.67 -4.10
CA PRO A 133 -14.91 -13.78 -5.06
C PRO A 133 -15.84 -12.69 -5.61
N GLU A 134 -17.16 -12.88 -5.57
CA GLU A 134 -18.15 -11.93 -6.13
C GLU A 134 -18.59 -10.84 -5.15
N SER A 135 -18.25 -10.93 -3.86
CA SER A 135 -18.71 -9.94 -2.89
C SER A 135 -17.87 -8.66 -2.92
N LYS A 136 -18.18 -7.77 -3.89
CA LYS A 136 -17.65 -6.39 -3.94
C LYS A 136 -17.82 -5.67 -2.60
N ILE A 137 -18.92 -5.94 -1.89
CA ILE A 137 -19.24 -5.34 -0.58
C ILE A 137 -18.21 -5.76 0.47
N LEU A 138 -17.80 -7.03 0.51
CA LEU A 138 -16.83 -7.53 1.50
C LEU A 138 -15.47 -6.85 1.32
N ARG A 139 -15.02 -6.70 0.06
CA ARG A 139 -13.77 -6.01 -0.30
C ARG A 139 -13.81 -4.54 0.11
N SER A 140 -14.93 -3.86 -0.15
CA SER A 140 -15.13 -2.47 0.28
C SER A 140 -15.13 -2.34 1.79
N LEU A 141 -15.76 -3.27 2.51
CA LEU A 141 -15.79 -3.27 3.96
C LEU A 141 -14.38 -3.42 4.55
N PHE A 142 -13.60 -4.41 4.09
CA PHE A 142 -12.20 -4.57 4.51
C PHE A 142 -11.38 -3.31 4.26
N SER A 143 -11.48 -2.73 3.07
CA SER A 143 -10.77 -1.50 2.74
C SER A 143 -11.15 -0.34 3.66
N ILE A 144 -12.42 -0.21 4.04
CA ILE A 144 -12.88 0.86 4.93
C ILE A 144 -12.34 0.64 6.34
N VAL A 145 -12.48 -0.58 6.88
CA VAL A 145 -12.02 -0.95 8.23
C VAL A 145 -10.51 -0.69 8.38
N SER A 146 -9.71 -1.13 7.41
CA SER A 146 -8.25 -1.00 7.47
C SER A 146 -7.74 0.44 7.33
N LEU A 147 -8.57 1.37 6.84
CA LEU A 147 -8.18 2.77 6.59
C LEU A 147 -8.84 3.77 7.54
N LEU A 148 -9.73 3.32 8.43
CA LEU A 148 -10.43 4.20 9.37
C LEU A 148 -9.46 4.85 10.36
N PRO A 149 -9.63 6.13 10.72
CA PRO A 149 -8.88 6.75 11.82
C PRO A 149 -9.15 6.04 13.15
N ALA A 150 -8.17 6.02 14.06
CA ALA A 150 -8.26 5.30 15.34
C ALA A 150 -9.50 5.66 16.19
N LYS A 151 -9.97 6.92 16.14
CA LYS A 151 -11.18 7.36 16.85
C LYS A 151 -12.43 6.62 16.32
N ASP A 152 -12.48 6.40 15.00
CA ASP A 152 -13.62 5.83 14.29
C ASP A 152 -13.55 4.29 14.30
N GLN A 153 -12.34 3.71 14.35
CA GLN A 153 -12.15 2.28 14.60
C GLN A 153 -12.73 1.84 15.95
N LYS A 154 -12.55 2.65 17.01
CA LYS A 154 -13.15 2.37 18.33
C LYS A 154 -14.68 2.40 18.30
N ALA A 155 -15.26 3.36 17.58
CA ALA A 155 -16.70 3.44 17.40
C ALA A 155 -17.23 2.22 16.63
N LEU A 156 -16.53 1.82 15.57
CA LEU A 156 -16.87 0.63 14.79
C LEU A 156 -16.79 -0.66 15.62
N LEU A 157 -15.74 -0.81 16.44
CA LEU A 157 -15.58 -1.97 17.32
C LEU A 157 -16.76 -2.09 18.29
N LYS A 158 -17.16 -0.97 18.91
CA LYS A 158 -18.31 -0.95 19.83
C LYS A 158 -19.60 -1.40 19.13
N GLU A 159 -19.79 -0.95 17.89
CA GLU A 159 -20.97 -1.30 17.09
C GLU A 159 -20.95 -2.76 16.62
N ALA A 160 -19.78 -3.28 16.26
CA ALA A 160 -19.59 -4.68 15.89
C ALA A 160 -19.92 -5.62 17.07
N ILE A 161 -19.44 -5.29 18.27
CA ILE A 161 -19.76 -6.03 19.51
C ILE A 161 -21.27 -5.99 19.78
N ARG A 162 -21.92 -4.83 19.63
CA ARG A 162 -23.38 -4.71 19.79
C ARG A 162 -24.15 -5.63 18.84
N ILE A 163 -23.75 -5.66 17.57
CA ILE A 163 -24.39 -6.51 16.55
C ILE A 163 -24.20 -8.00 16.88
N GLU A 164 -23.00 -8.37 17.33
CA GLU A 164 -22.68 -9.73 17.76
C GLU A 164 -23.54 -10.16 18.96
N ASP A 165 -23.64 -9.32 19.99
CA ASP A 165 -24.48 -9.56 21.16
C ASP A 165 -25.96 -9.74 20.77
N GLU A 166 -26.48 -8.90 19.88
CA GLU A 166 -27.85 -9.02 19.37
C GLU A 166 -28.10 -10.32 18.61
N LEU A 167 -27.09 -10.80 17.87
CA LEU A 167 -27.17 -12.04 17.12
C LEU A 167 -27.20 -13.24 18.07
N PHE A 168 -26.34 -13.25 19.10
CA PHE A 168 -26.31 -14.30 20.11
C PHE A 168 -27.60 -14.34 20.96
N GLU A 169 -28.15 -13.19 21.31
CA GLU A 169 -29.42 -13.11 22.03
C GLU A 169 -30.61 -13.64 21.21
N LYS A 170 -30.62 -13.41 19.88
CA LYS A 170 -31.61 -14.01 18.98
C LYS A 170 -31.46 -15.53 18.90
N LEU A 171 -30.23 -16.05 18.83
CA LEU A 171 -29.98 -17.49 18.80
C LEU A 171 -30.41 -18.18 20.10
N LYS A 172 -30.17 -17.56 21.27
CA LYS A 172 -30.64 -18.07 22.57
C LYS A 172 -32.16 -18.14 22.67
N LYS A 173 -32.90 -17.19 22.08
CA LYS A 173 -34.38 -17.18 22.06
C LYS A 173 -35.00 -18.17 21.08
N SER A 174 -34.20 -18.74 20.18
CA SER A 174 -34.64 -19.73 19.18
C SER A 174 -34.45 -21.19 19.63
N LYS A 175 -33.88 -21.41 20.82
CA LYS A 175 -33.82 -22.70 21.53
C LYS A 175 -34.90 -22.76 22.59
#